data_AF-A0A396KA95-F1
#
_entry.id   AF-A0A396KA95-F1
#
_cell.length_a   1.000
_cell.length_b   1.000
_cell.length_c   1.000
_cell.angle_alpha   90.00
_cell.angle_beta   90.00
_cell.angle_gamma   90.00
#
_symmetry.space_group_name_H-M   'P 1'
#
loop_
_entity.id
_entity.type
_entity.pdbx_description
1 polymer ?
#
loop_
_entity_poly.entity_id
_entity_poly.type
_entity_poly.pdbx_seq_one_letter_code
_entity_poly.pdbx_strand_id
1 'polypeptide(L)'
;MGENASRNRVSILEGMRKGKMLVDTYVITLPESGNHILDILPVSLLTRQQRDGKDFLVLGIARGYEEAAQVVRSMVDDMYQKTGAFNWKAYMESLPEKSGAEYGDWQEQ
;
A
#
# COMPACT_ATOMS: atom_id res chain seq x y z
N MET A 1 -6.17 2.01 -1.43
CA MET A 1 -6.22 2.63 -0.08
C MET A 1 -7.54 2.21 0.54
N GLY A 2 -7.58 1.94 1.84
CA GLY A 2 -8.84 1.68 2.56
C GLY A 2 -9.75 2.91 2.58
N GLU A 3 -11.04 2.73 2.84
CA GLU A 3 -12.03 3.82 2.78
C GLU A 3 -11.77 4.89 3.84
N ASN A 4 -11.50 4.49 5.08
CA ASN A 4 -11.16 5.36 6.20
C ASN A 4 -9.80 6.02 6.01
N ALA A 5 -8.81 5.30 5.48
CA ALA A 5 -7.55 5.91 5.07
C ALA A 5 -7.74 6.96 3.97
N SER A 6 -8.64 6.71 3.01
CA SER A 6 -8.92 7.63 1.90
C SER A 6 -9.50 8.96 2.38
N ARG A 7 -10.36 8.95 3.42
CA ARG A 7 -10.91 10.17 4.04
C ARG A 7 -9.83 11.10 4.60
N ASN A 8 -8.72 10.54 5.07
CA ASN A 8 -7.60 11.27 5.67
C ASN A 8 -6.31 11.19 4.84
N ARG A 9 -6.44 10.93 3.53
CA ARG A 9 -5.33 10.61 2.62
C ARG A 9 -4.18 11.60 2.70
N VAL A 10 -4.47 12.89 2.62
CA VAL A 10 -3.43 13.94 2.61
C VAL A 10 -2.62 13.92 3.91
N SER A 11 -3.30 13.93 5.06
CA SER A 11 -2.64 13.92 6.38
C SER A 11 -1.84 12.65 6.64
N ILE A 12 -2.31 11.50 6.16
CA ILE A 12 -1.60 10.22 6.30
C ILE A 12 -0.34 10.20 5.45
N LEU A 13 -0.43 10.57 4.17
CA LEU A 13 0.74 10.60 3.28
C LEU A 13 1.77 11.62 3.74
N GLU A 14 1.34 12.82 4.14
CA GLU A 14 2.24 13.81 4.73
C GLU A 14 2.85 13.33 6.04
N GLY A 15 2.07 12.65 6.89
CA GLY A 15 2.54 12.10 8.15
C GLY A 15 3.61 11.03 7.97
N MET A 16 3.44 10.15 6.98
CA MET A 16 4.44 9.16 6.61
C MET A 16 5.74 9.83 6.15
N ARG A 17 5.66 10.82 5.26
CA ARG A 17 6.84 11.55 4.72
C ARG A 17 7.55 12.37 5.79
N LYS A 18 6.82 13.01 6.69
CA LYS A 18 7.39 13.84 7.77
C LYS A 18 7.75 13.01 9.02
N GLY A 19 7.58 11.69 8.96
CA GLY A 19 7.84 10.78 10.08
C GLY A 19 6.96 11.01 11.31
N LYS A 20 5.80 11.65 11.16
CA LYS A 20 4.88 11.91 12.27
C LYS A 20 4.31 10.61 12.82
N MET A 21 3.93 10.61 14.09
CA MET A 21 3.23 9.50 14.70
C MET A 21 1.84 9.38 14.07
N LEU A 22 1.63 8.31 13.30
CA LEU A 22 0.35 7.94 12.72
C LEU A 22 -0.23 6.80 13.55
N VAL A 23 -1.16 7.16 14.43
CA VAL A 23 -1.86 6.19 15.28
C VAL A 23 -2.81 5.38 14.41
N ASP A 24 -2.92 4.08 14.71
CA ASP A 24 -3.90 3.19 14.08
C ASP A 24 -3.82 3.18 12.54
N THR A 25 -2.61 3.30 11.99
CA THR A 25 -2.37 3.33 10.54
C THR A 25 -1.46 2.19 10.14
N TYR A 26 -1.87 1.46 9.10
CA TYR A 26 -1.22 0.27 8.60
C TYR A 26 -0.88 0.44 7.11
N VAL A 27 0.26 -0.14 6.72
CA VAL A 27 0.69 -0.27 5.33
C VAL A 27 0.64 -1.72 4.92
N ILE A 28 0.37 -1.93 3.64
CA ILE A 28 0.38 -3.24 3.00
C ILE A 28 1.58 -3.29 2.06
N THR A 29 2.42 -4.31 2.19
CA THR A 29 3.67 -4.45 1.42
C THR A 29 3.83 -5.84 0.85
N LEU A 30 4.84 -6.00 0.00
CA LEU A 30 5.32 -7.32 -0.40
C LEU A 30 5.94 -8.06 0.79
N PRO A 31 5.88 -9.41 0.78
CA PRO A 31 6.43 -10.24 1.84
C PRO A 31 7.94 -10.11 1.91
N GLU A 32 8.50 -9.85 3.10
CA GLU A 32 9.96 -9.85 3.27
C GLU A 32 10.55 -11.27 3.24
N SER A 33 9.80 -12.28 3.71
CA SER A 33 10.30 -13.65 3.93
C SER A 33 9.77 -14.71 2.94
N GLY A 34 8.92 -14.32 2.00
CA GLY A 34 8.39 -15.19 0.93
C GLY A 34 7.37 -16.26 1.37
N ASN A 35 7.02 -16.35 2.65
CA ASN A 35 6.08 -17.35 3.17
C ASN A 35 4.60 -16.92 3.08
N HIS A 36 4.33 -15.65 2.83
CA HIS A 36 2.99 -15.07 2.73
C HIS A 36 2.87 -14.18 1.50
N ILE A 37 1.65 -13.85 1.08
CA ILE A 37 1.40 -13.14 -0.19
C ILE A 37 1.61 -11.62 -0.02
N LEU A 38 1.21 -11.07 1.13
CA LEU A 38 1.29 -9.65 1.48
C LEU A 38 1.56 -9.52 2.98
N ASP A 39 2.26 -8.46 3.36
CA ASP A 39 2.49 -8.06 4.75
C ASP A 39 1.55 -6.93 5.15
N ILE A 40 1.03 -6.96 6.39
CA ILE A 40 0.31 -5.84 7.02
C ILE A 40 1.16 -5.33 8.18
N LEU A 41 1.72 -4.13 8.04
CA LEU A 41 2.64 -3.56 9.02
C LEU A 41 2.08 -2.24 9.55
N PRO A 42 2.03 -2.03 10.87
CA PRO A 42 1.74 -0.69 11.41
C PRO A 42 2.86 0.29 11.02
N VAL A 43 2.49 1.52 10.66
CA VAL A 43 3.43 2.57 10.23
C VAL A 43 4.51 2.86 11.29
N SER A 44 4.19 2.61 12.56
CA SER A 44 5.14 2.75 13.68
C SER A 44 6.36 1.85 13.57
N LEU A 45 6.26 0.71 12.87
CA LEU A 45 7.40 -0.21 12.66
C LEU A 45 8.29 0.18 11.48
N LEU A 46 7.86 1.14 10.65
CA LEU A 46 8.66 1.60 9.53
C LEU A 46 9.86 2.41 10.02
N THR A 47 11.06 1.96 9.67
CA THR A 47 12.30 2.69 9.90
C THR A 47 12.31 4.00 9.12
N ARG A 48 13.14 4.96 9.55
CA ARG A 48 13.31 6.23 8.82
C ARG A 48 13.75 6.00 7.37
N GLN A 49 14.61 5.00 7.12
CA GLN A 49 15.04 4.64 5.77
C GLN A 49 13.90 4.07 4.92
N GLN A 50 12.99 3.27 5.50
CA GLN A 50 11.80 2.79 4.77
C GLN A 50 10.79 3.90 4.50
N ARG A 51 10.76 4.97 5.32
CA ARG A 51 9.89 6.14 5.11
C ARG A 51 10.43 7.09 4.04
N ASP A 52 11.75 7.28 4.04
CA ASP A 52 12.45 8.23 3.16
C ASP A 52 12.94 7.57 1.86
N GLY A 53 13.00 6.24 1.82
CA GLY A 53 13.64 5.46 0.77
C GLY A 53 12.73 5.10 -0.40
N LYS A 54 13.34 5.00 -1.59
CA LYS A 54 12.71 4.51 -2.82
C LYS A 54 12.48 2.99 -2.82
N ASP A 55 13.11 2.27 -1.90
CA ASP A 55 13.16 0.80 -1.89
C ASP A 55 12.01 0.16 -1.10
N PHE A 56 11.19 0.95 -0.39
CA PHE A 56 10.05 0.45 0.36
C PHE A 56 8.74 0.65 -0.43
N LEU A 57 8.27 -0.42 -1.07
CA LEU A 57 7.06 -0.39 -1.88
C LEU A 57 5.80 -0.57 -1.02
N VAL A 58 5.04 0.51 -0.86
CA VAL A 58 3.72 0.48 -0.22
C VAL A 58 2.65 0.21 -1.28
N LEU A 59 1.99 -0.94 -1.15
CA LEU A 59 0.91 -1.38 -2.05
C LEU A 59 -0.45 -0.85 -1.61
N GLY A 60 -0.63 -0.65 -0.31
CA GLY A 60 -1.87 -0.18 0.27
C GLY A 60 -1.64 0.53 1.60
N ILE A 61 -2.58 1.40 1.97
CA ILE A 61 -2.62 2.09 3.25
C ILE A 61 -4.04 1.97 3.79
N ALA A 62 -4.15 1.67 5.08
CA ALA A 62 -5.40 1.47 5.79
C ALA A 62 -5.33 2.09 7.20
N ARG A 63 -6.49 2.46 7.74
CA ARG A 63 -6.66 2.93 9.10
C ARG A 63 -7.44 1.88 9.90
N GLY A 64 -6.81 1.33 10.94
CA GLY A 64 -7.29 0.15 11.63
C GLY A 64 -6.87 -1.16 10.95
N TYR A 65 -6.64 -2.18 11.77
CA TYR A 65 -6.26 -3.51 11.28
C TYR A 65 -7.39 -4.17 10.48
N GLU A 66 -8.66 -3.96 10.87
CA GLU A 66 -9.81 -4.51 10.14
C GLU A 66 -9.87 -4.00 8.70
N GLU A 67 -9.71 -2.69 8.50
CA GLU A 67 -9.63 -2.10 7.17
C GLU A 67 -8.42 -2.64 6.39
N ALA A 68 -7.27 -2.81 7.05
CA ALA A 68 -6.10 -3.38 6.41
C ALA A 68 -6.37 -4.81 5.91
N ALA A 69 -7.06 -5.64 6.71
CA ALA A 69 -7.46 -6.98 6.32
C ALA A 69 -8.45 -6.97 5.14
N GLN A 70 -9.40 -6.04 5.11
CA GLN A 70 -10.33 -5.88 3.99
C GLN A 70 -9.61 -5.47 2.69
N VAL A 71 -8.63 -4.56 2.78
CA VAL A 71 -7.82 -4.16 1.62
C VAL A 71 -6.99 -5.34 1.12
N VAL A 72 -6.34 -6.10 2.01
CA VAL A 72 -5.60 -7.31 1.62
C VAL A 72 -6.51 -8.35 0.98
N ARG A 73 -7.68 -8.60 1.55
CA ARG A 73 -8.67 -9.52 0.98
C ARG A 73 -9.02 -9.11 -0.45
N SER A 74 -9.33 -7.83 -0.67
CA SER A 74 -9.68 -7.31 -2.00
C SER A 74 -8.52 -7.49 -2.99
N MET A 75 -7.28 -7.20 -2.57
CA MET A 75 -6.10 -7.42 -3.41
C MET A 75 -5.89 -8.90 -3.78
N VAL A 76 -6.10 -9.81 -2.82
CA VAL A 76 -5.97 -11.27 -3.05
C VAL A 76 -7.09 -11.79 -3.95
N ASP A 77 -8.33 -11.33 -3.74
CA ASP A 77 -9.47 -11.65 -4.60
C ASP A 77 -9.20 -11.20 -6.04
N ASP A 78 -8.72 -9.96 -6.24
CA ASP A 78 -8.37 -9.42 -7.55
C ASP A 78 -7.22 -10.20 -8.22
N MET A 79 -6.16 -10.55 -7.47
CA MET A 79 -5.05 -11.37 -7.97
C MET A 79 -5.55 -12.71 -8.50
N TYR A 80 -6.39 -13.38 -7.72
CA TYR A 80 -6.94 -14.68 -8.09
C TYR A 80 -7.88 -14.58 -9.29
N GLN A 81 -8.78 -13.60 -9.31
CA GLN A 81 -9.72 -13.41 -10.42
C GLN A 81 -9.01 -13.13 -11.75
N LYS A 82 -7.91 -12.36 -11.74
CA LYS A 82 -7.19 -11.99 -12.97
C LYS A 82 -6.19 -13.05 -13.45
N THR A 83 -5.53 -13.73 -12.52
CA THR A 83 -4.38 -14.59 -12.87
C THR A 83 -4.65 -16.08 -12.63
N GLY A 84 -5.73 -16.44 -11.94
CA GLY A 84 -6.01 -17.80 -11.47
C GLY A 84 -5.08 -18.28 -10.36
N ALA A 85 -4.20 -17.42 -9.84
CA ALA A 85 -3.21 -17.73 -8.82
C ALA A 85 -2.97 -16.54 -7.87
N PHE A 86 -2.20 -16.75 -6.80
CA PHE A 86 -1.79 -15.68 -5.89
C PHE A 86 -0.43 -15.10 -6.31
N ASN A 87 -0.35 -14.60 -7.53
CA ASN A 87 0.89 -14.09 -8.12
C ASN A 87 0.82 -12.57 -8.32
N TRP A 88 1.47 -11.83 -7.43
CA TRP A 88 1.54 -10.36 -7.48
C TRP A 88 2.11 -9.82 -8.79
N LYS A 89 3.18 -10.45 -9.30
CA LYS A 89 3.85 -9.99 -10.53
C LYS A 89 2.94 -10.14 -11.74
N ALA A 90 2.35 -11.32 -11.91
CA ALA A 90 1.40 -11.57 -12.99
C ALA A 90 0.15 -10.68 -12.87
N TYR A 91 -0.28 -10.38 -11.64
CA TYR A 91 -1.38 -9.45 -11.41
C TYR A 91 -1.04 -8.04 -11.90
N MET A 92 0.13 -7.51 -11.54
CA MET A 92 0.58 -6.19 -12.00
C MET A 92 0.73 -6.12 -13.53
N GLU A 93 1.20 -7.18 -14.17
CA GLU A 93 1.29 -7.30 -15.64
C GLU A 93 -0.08 -7.40 -16.31
N SER A 94 -1.10 -7.93 -15.61
CA SER A 94 -2.49 -8.02 -16.11
C SER A 94 -3.27 -6.70 -15.97
N LEU A 95 -2.76 -5.74 -15.20
CA LEU A 95 -3.38 -4.43 -15.10
C LEU A 95 -3.12 -3.68 -16.41
N PRO A 96 -4.12 -2.98 -16.97
CA PRO A 96 -3.87 -2.12 -18.13
C PRO A 96 -2.77 -1.12 -17.77
N GLU A 97 -1.84 -0.88 -18.70
CA GLU A 97 -0.86 0.19 -18.54
C GLU A 97 -1.60 1.47 -18.22
N LYS A 98 -1.44 1.96 -16.98
CA LYS A 98 -2.02 3.24 -16.60
C LYS A 98 -1.29 4.29 -17.42
N SER A 99 -1.95 4.84 -18.44
CA SER A 99 -1.56 6.12 -19.04
C SER A 99 -1.32 7.09 -17.89
N GLY A 100 -0.13 7.70 -17.82
CA GLY A 100 0.35 8.53 -16.70
C GLY A 100 -0.46 9.81 -16.40
N ALA A 101 -1.72 9.88 -16.80
CA ALA A 101 -2.60 11.03 -16.67
C ALA A 101 -3.45 11.05 -15.37
N GLU A 102 -3.53 9.97 -14.58
CA GLU A 102 -4.39 9.94 -13.38
C GLU A 102 -3.65 10.04 -12.03
N TYR A 103 -2.32 10.11 -12.04
CA TYR A 103 -1.55 10.61 -10.89
C TYR A 103 -0.94 11.94 -11.29
N GLY A 104 -1.76 12.99 -11.27
CA GLY A 104 -1.32 14.34 -11.59
C GLY A 104 -0.02 14.69 -10.88
N ASP A 105 0.92 15.23 -11.65
CA ASP A 105 1.63 16.47 -11.33
C ASP A 105 1.72 16.80 -9.82
N TRP A 106 2.63 16.12 -9.11
CA TRP A 106 3.11 16.56 -7.80
C TRP A 106 4.64 16.47 -7.68
N GLN A 107 5.33 16.47 -8.83
CA GLN A 107 6.76 16.80 -8.90
C GLN A 107 6.91 18.12 -9.65
N GLU A 108 6.46 19.22 -9.06
CA GLU A 108 7.10 20.53 -9.14
C GLU A 108 6.22 21.55 -8.41
N GLN A 109 6.69 21.92 -7.22
CA GLN A 109 6.70 23.25 -6.58
C GLN A 109 6.71 23.13 -5.06
#